data_AF-R5VUP8-F1
#
_entry.id   AF-R5VUP8-F1
#
_cell.length_a   1.000
_cell.length_b   1.000
_cell.length_c   1.000
_cell.angle_alpha   90.00
_cell.angle_beta   90.00
_cell.angle_gamma   90.00
#
_symmetry.space_group_name_H-M   'P 1'
#
loop_
_entity.id
_entity.type
_entity.pdbx_description
1 polymer ?
#
loop_
_entity_poly.entity_id
_entity_poly.type
_entity_poly.pdbx_seq_one_letter_code
_entity_poly.pdbx_strand_id
1 'polypeptide(L)'
;MTVREEQRFKLMIEEPDAVRCRKCSGAMIYTKREIYQCERCGATYLSNFGRVKECLKENGPMNLVQLSEAPGLERRIISGFVREGRLQLAGGSHGNVTLAK
;
A
#
# COMPACT_ATOMS: atom_id res chain seq x y z
N MET A 1 15.65 -18.51 6.53
CA MET A 1 14.40 -18.08 5.86
C MET A 1 14.60 -16.62 5.50
N THR A 2 14.64 -16.29 4.21
CA THR A 2 14.94 -14.91 3.81
C THR A 2 13.74 -14.04 4.12
N VAL A 3 13.96 -12.88 4.76
CA VAL A 3 12.92 -11.91 5.17
C VAL A 3 11.94 -11.57 4.02
N ARG A 4 12.40 -11.72 2.77
CA ARG A 4 11.65 -11.56 1.52
C ARG A 4 10.50 -12.55 1.29
N GLU A 5 10.59 -13.79 1.77
CA GLU A 5 9.54 -14.81 1.52
C GLU A 5 8.32 -14.60 2.42
N GLU A 6 8.53 -14.19 3.67
CA GLU A 6 7.46 -13.93 4.64
C GLU A 6 6.64 -12.69 4.26
N GLN A 7 7.30 -11.68 3.68
CA GLN A 7 6.65 -10.49 3.11
C GLN A 7 5.74 -10.83 1.92
N ARG A 8 6.07 -11.85 1.10
CA ARG A 8 5.26 -12.25 -0.07
C ARG A 8 3.90 -12.82 0.32
N PHE A 9 3.82 -13.55 1.43
CA PHE A 9 2.56 -14.13 1.89
C PHE A 9 1.59 -13.06 2.39
N LYS A 10 2.11 -12.05 3.11
CA LYS A 10 1.34 -10.85 3.50
C LYS A 10 0.84 -10.07 2.29
N LEU A 11 1.72 -9.81 1.32
CA LEU A 11 1.38 -9.15 0.05
C LEU A 11 0.27 -9.88 -0.71
N MET A 12 0.18 -11.20 -0.63
CA MET A 12 -0.86 -11.97 -1.32
C MET A 12 -2.28 -11.76 -0.73
N ILE A 13 -2.37 -11.43 0.55
CA ILE A 13 -3.63 -11.18 1.26
C ILE A 13 -4.00 -9.69 1.19
N GLU A 14 -3.00 -8.83 1.41
CA GLU A 14 -3.18 -7.38 1.56
C GLU A 14 -3.11 -6.63 0.21
N GLU A 15 -2.41 -7.18 -0.78
CA GLU A 15 -2.21 -6.61 -2.13
C GLU A 15 -2.38 -7.69 -3.21
N PRO A 16 -3.60 -8.16 -3.50
CA PRO A 16 -3.82 -9.15 -4.56
C PRO A 16 -3.29 -8.65 -5.92
N ASP A 17 -3.34 -7.33 -6.14
CA ASP A 17 -2.77 -6.65 -7.30
C ASP A 17 -1.24 -6.72 -7.37
N ALA A 18 -0.53 -6.92 -6.25
CA ALA A 18 0.92 -7.11 -6.26
C ALA A 18 1.34 -8.48 -6.79
N VAL A 19 0.43 -9.45 -6.80
CA VAL A 19 0.75 -10.85 -7.11
C VAL A 19 0.33 -11.23 -8.52
N ARG A 20 -0.85 -10.78 -8.95
CA ARG A 20 -1.37 -11.05 -10.30
C ARG A 20 -2.05 -9.82 -10.88
N CYS A 21 -1.79 -9.59 -12.16
CA CYS A 21 -2.45 -8.49 -12.84
C CYS A 21 -3.88 -8.81 -13.23
N ARG A 22 -4.81 -7.89 -12.92
CA ARG A 22 -6.24 -8.01 -13.26
C ARG A 22 -6.54 -8.06 -14.76
N LYS A 23 -5.66 -7.54 -15.62
CA LYS A 23 -5.83 -7.58 -17.09
C LYS A 23 -5.31 -8.88 -17.71
N CYS A 24 -4.04 -9.20 -17.43
CA CYS A 24 -3.29 -10.24 -18.14
C CYS A 24 -3.22 -11.57 -17.36
N SER A 25 -3.62 -11.58 -16.07
CA SER A 25 -3.30 -12.63 -15.09
C SER A 25 -1.80 -13.00 -15.04
N GLY A 26 -0.95 -12.12 -15.58
CA GLY A 26 0.49 -12.28 -15.60
C GLY A 26 1.09 -11.99 -14.23
N ALA A 27 2.30 -12.50 -14.03
CA ALA A 27 3.07 -12.17 -12.85
C ALA A 27 3.41 -10.67 -12.86
N MET A 28 3.33 -10.10 -11.67
CA MET A 28 3.67 -8.71 -11.40
C MET A 28 5.07 -8.65 -10.85
N ILE A 29 5.89 -7.79 -11.44
CA ILE A 29 7.26 -7.56 -11.00
C ILE A 29 7.28 -6.25 -10.22
N TYR A 30 7.80 -6.29 -8.99
CA TYR A 30 8.07 -5.09 -8.24
C TYR A 30 9.22 -4.33 -8.90
N THR A 31 8.97 -3.10 -9.35
CA THR A 31 9.99 -2.25 -9.97
C THR A 31 10.65 -1.37 -8.92
N LYS A 32 10.48 -0.05 -9.01
CA LYS A 32 11.06 0.93 -8.09
C LYS A 32 9.99 1.97 -7.78
N ARG A 33 10.04 2.57 -6.57
CA ARG A 33 9.02 3.51 -6.04
C ARG A 33 7.66 2.87 -5.73
N GLU A 34 7.64 1.64 -5.23
CA GLU A 34 6.40 1.03 -4.73
C GLU A 34 5.36 0.81 -5.85
N ILE A 35 5.85 0.43 -7.04
CA ILE A 35 5.05 0.15 -8.23
C ILE A 35 5.28 -1.29 -8.69
N TYR A 36 4.19 -2.01 -8.95
CA TYR A 36 4.16 -3.31 -9.59
C TYR A 36 3.86 -3.15 -11.08
N GLN A 37 4.57 -3.89 -11.93
CA GLN A 37 4.36 -3.87 -13.38
C GLN A 37 4.10 -5.30 -13.89
N CYS A 38 3.02 -5.52 -14.64
CA CYS A 38 2.78 -6.80 -15.34
C CYS A 38 3.85 -6.98 -16.41
N GLU A 39 4.56 -8.10 -16.36
CA GLU A 39 5.56 -8.46 -17.37
C GLU A 39 4.93 -8.82 -18.73
N ARG A 40 3.65 -9.21 -18.77
CA ARG A 40 2.95 -9.56 -20.02
C ARG A 40 2.32 -8.38 -20.75
N CYS A 41 1.61 -7.51 -20.04
CA CYS A 41 0.86 -6.41 -20.65
C CYS A 41 1.39 -5.02 -20.30
N GLY A 42 2.41 -4.92 -19.44
CA GLY A 42 2.99 -3.65 -19.03
C GLY A 42 2.12 -2.82 -18.08
N ALA A 43 0.97 -3.32 -17.63
CA ALA A 43 0.10 -2.59 -16.70
C ALA A 43 0.81 -2.34 -15.37
N THR A 44 0.76 -1.08 -14.91
CA THR A 44 1.37 -0.65 -13.65
C THR A 44 0.31 -0.45 -12.57
N TYR A 45 0.63 -0.88 -11.35
CA TYR A 45 -0.21 -0.72 -10.18
C TYR A 45 0.62 -0.20 -9.01
N LEU A 46 0.09 0.80 -8.33
CA LEU A 46 0.68 1.31 -7.10
C LEU A 46 0.49 0.28 -5.99
N SER A 47 1.54 0.09 -5.20
CA SER A 47 1.45 -0.66 -3.96
C SER A 47 0.55 0.10 -2.98
N ASN A 48 0.03 -0.60 -1.97
CA ASN A 48 -0.74 0.00 -0.89
C ASN A 48 -0.03 1.20 -0.29
N PHE A 49 1.27 1.11 -0.02
CA PHE A 49 2.00 2.27 0.50
C PHE A 49 2.10 3.42 -0.52
N GLY A 50 2.30 3.10 -1.81
CA GLY A 50 2.30 4.10 -2.88
C GLY A 50 0.97 4.84 -2.97
N ARG A 51 -0.15 4.11 -2.88
CA ARG A 51 -1.51 4.68 -2.81
C ARG A 51 -1.71 5.56 -1.59
N VAL A 52 -1.32 5.09 -0.40
CA VAL A 52 -1.39 5.89 0.84
C VAL A 52 -0.63 7.19 0.68
N LYS A 53 0.58 7.11 0.12
CA LYS A 53 1.44 8.26 -0.09
C LYS A 53 0.84 9.26 -1.07
N GLU A 54 0.27 8.80 -2.18
CA GLU A 54 -0.44 9.68 -3.12
C GLU A 54 -1.68 10.30 -2.49
N CYS A 55 -2.52 9.51 -1.81
CA CYS A 55 -3.69 10.02 -1.10
C CYS A 55 -3.32 11.11 -0.09
N LEU A 56 -2.31 10.86 0.74
CA LEU A 56 -1.81 11.83 1.74
C LEU A 56 -1.17 13.06 1.10
N LYS A 57 -0.55 12.91 -0.08
CA LYS A 57 0.06 14.04 -0.80
C LYS A 57 -0.98 14.92 -1.48
N GLU A 58 -2.04 14.34 -2.01
CA GLU A 58 -3.10 15.05 -2.72
C GLU A 58 -4.14 15.66 -1.76
N ASN A 59 -4.55 14.91 -0.73
CA ASN A 59 -5.60 15.31 0.20
C ASN A 59 -5.05 15.87 1.53
N GLY A 60 -3.76 15.66 1.83
CA GLY A 60 -3.14 16.08 3.09
C GLY A 60 -3.32 15.05 4.22
N PRO A 61 -3.26 15.45 5.50
CA PRO A 61 -3.46 14.55 6.64
C PRO A 61 -4.92 14.09 6.73
N MET A 62 -5.17 12.82 6.42
CA MET A 62 -6.50 12.22 6.40
C MET A 62 -6.65 11.09 7.41
N ASN A 63 -7.89 10.82 7.81
CA ASN A 63 -8.20 9.78 8.79
C ASN A 63 -8.02 8.36 8.23
N LEU A 64 -7.77 7.40 9.12
CA LEU A 64 -7.73 5.97 8.80
C LEU A 64 -8.98 5.51 8.04
N VAL A 65 -10.14 6.08 8.38
CA VAL A 65 -11.42 5.78 7.72
C VAL A 65 -11.39 6.21 6.26
N GLN A 66 -10.98 7.45 5.97
CA GLN A 66 -10.89 7.98 4.61
C GLN A 66 -9.82 7.27 3.78
N LEU A 67 -8.68 6.95 4.40
CA LEU A 67 -7.66 6.10 3.76
C LEU A 67 -8.23 4.73 3.42
N SER A 68 -9.11 4.18 4.27
CA SER A 68 -9.72 2.87 4.07
C SER A 68 -10.81 2.83 3.02
N GLU A 69 -11.28 3.98 2.56
CA GLU A 69 -12.18 4.08 1.40
C GLU A 69 -11.42 3.90 0.08
N ALA A 70 -10.10 4.14 0.08
CA ALA A 70 -9.28 3.88 -1.10
C ALA A 70 -9.15 2.37 -1.35
N PRO A 71 -9.23 1.94 -2.63
CA PRO A 71 -9.23 0.53 -2.98
C PRO A 71 -7.93 -0.15 -2.54
N GLY A 72 -8.06 -1.27 -1.81
CA GLY A 72 -6.92 -2.08 -1.33
C GLY A 72 -6.30 -1.60 -0.02
N LEU A 73 -6.81 -0.53 0.60
CA LEU A 73 -6.29 0.01 1.85
C LEU A 73 -7.13 -0.35 3.06
N GLU A 74 -7.23 -1.63 3.38
CA GLU A 74 -7.96 -2.03 4.59
C GLU A 74 -7.35 -1.44 5.88
N ARG A 75 -8.20 -1.13 6.85
CA ARG A 75 -7.78 -0.64 8.19
C ARG A 75 -6.67 -1.47 8.83
N ARG A 76 -6.66 -2.79 8.60
CA ARG A 76 -5.62 -3.72 9.10
C ARG A 76 -4.24 -3.40 8.52
N ILE A 77 -4.17 -3.16 7.21
CA ILE A 77 -2.95 -2.83 6.47
C ILE A 77 -2.38 -1.50 6.96
N ILE A 78 -3.25 -0.49 7.07
CA ILE A 78 -2.84 0.85 7.52
C ILE A 78 -2.36 0.81 8.97
N SER A 79 -3.05 0.06 9.84
CA SER A 79 -2.61 -0.18 11.22
C SER A 79 -1.26 -0.91 11.28
N GLY A 80 -1.01 -1.81 10.33
CA GLY A 80 0.28 -2.46 10.10
C GLY A 80 1.38 -1.45 9.79
N PHE A 81 1.14 -0.52 8.85
CA PHE A 81 2.11 0.53 8.49
C PHE A 81 2.39 1.52 9.62
N VAL A 82 1.40 1.84 10.46
CA VAL A 82 1.62 2.64 11.67
C VAL A 82 2.51 1.88 12.66
N ARG A 83 2.25 0.59 12.88
CA ARG A 83 3.11 -0.28 13.73
C ARG A 83 4.52 -0.45 13.19
N GLU A 84 4.68 -0.51 11.87
CA GLU A 84 5.97 -0.59 11.18
C GLU A 84 6.73 0.75 11.21
N GLY A 85 6.11 1.84 11.68
CA GLY A 85 6.72 3.17 11.74
C GLY A 85 6.77 3.91 10.41
N ARG A 86 6.13 3.37 9.36
CA ARG A 86 6.09 4.00 8.02
C ARG A 86 5.03 5.10 7.93
N LEU A 87 4.01 5.05 8.79
CA LEU A 87 2.99 6.08 8.94
C LEU A 87 3.02 6.59 10.39
N GLN A 88 2.80 7.89 10.56
CA GLN A 88 2.64 8.52 11.86
C GLN A 88 1.19 8.95 12.06
N LEU A 89 0.71 8.86 13.30
CA LEU A 89 -0.52 9.52 13.69
C LEU A 89 -0.18 10.99 13.92
N ALA A 90 -0.77 11.88 13.11
CA ALA A 90 -0.73 13.30 13.39
C ALA A 90 -1.52 13.53 14.67
N GLY A 91 -0.81 13.88 15.76
CA GLY A 91 -1.33 14.02 17.12
C GLY A 91 -2.29 15.20 17.33
N GLY A 92 -3.26 15.37 16.44
CA GLY A 92 -4.46 16.17 16.64
C GLY A 92 -5.62 15.26 17.00
N SER A 93 -6.58 15.79 17.76
CA SER A 93 -7.73 15.13 18.40
C SER A 93 -8.65 14.27 17.51
N HIS A 94 -8.33 14.13 16.22
CA HIS A 94 -9.12 13.43 15.22
C HIS A 94 -8.50 12.10 14.75
N GLY A 95 -7.27 11.74 15.13
CA GLY A 95 -6.67 10.47 14.71
C GLY A 95 -6.22 10.44 13.23
N ASN A 96 -5.88 11.61 12.69
CA ASN A 96 -5.40 11.75 11.32
C ASN A 96 -4.05 11.04 11.14
N VAL A 97 -3.82 10.47 9.97
CA VAL A 97 -2.57 9.79 9.62
C VAL A 97 -1.74 10.68 8.69
N THR A 98 -0.43 10.68 8.87
CA THR A 98 0.55 11.37 8.02
C THR A 98 1.70 10.44 7.65
N LEU A 99 2.43 10.78 6.59
CA LEU A 99 3.69 10.13 6.27
C LEU A 99 4.70 10.39 7.38
N ALA A 100 5.41 9.34 7.81
CA ALA A 100 6.55 9.50 8.70
C ALA A 100 7.62 10.35 7.98
N LYS A 101 8.14 11.36 8.68
CA LYS A 101 9.16 12.29 8.18
C LYS A 101 10.55 11.70 8.26
#